data_AF-A0A0E0GGD7-F1
#
_entry.id   AF-A0A0E0GGD7-F1
#
_cell.length_a   1.000
_cell.length_b   1.000
_cell.length_c   1.000
_cell.angle_alpha   90.00
_cell.angle_beta   90.00
_cell.angle_gamma   90.00
#
_symmetry.space_group_name_H-M   'P 1'
#
loop_
_entity.id
_entity.type
_entity.pdbx_description
1 polymer ?
#
loop_
_entity_poly.entity_id
_entity_poly.type
_entity_poly.pdbx_seq_one_letter_code
_entity_poly.pdbx_strand_id
1 'polypeptide(L)'
;MSPMLATLPDVTAVLHSPSASPPSGLRAPAAVGMGMARTRFLAPRAAASAASAVSAKPAAVAPLYADRTVVRIGLPSKGRMSEQTLSLLKSCQLSVRHLNPRQYTADIPQVPNLEVWFQRPKDIVRKLQSGDLDLGIVGLDIVSEYGQGSDDLVVVHDALEFGHCRLSLAVPKEGIFENINTLEDLANMPEWTQERPLRVVTGFGYLGEKFMRENGFNHVSFLAGDGALESYPAMGMADVIVDLVSSGTTLRENNLKEIDGGVVLESQATLVACRRSLHKRNGVLEITHEMLERLEAHLTATGEIMVTANMRGNSAEEVAERVLSQTSLCGLQGPTISPVYRSRDGKVAVEYYAINVVVPQKSLYKSIQQLRSIGGSGVLVTKLTYIFDEETPRWRKLLSELGL
;
A
#
# COMPACT_ATOMS: atom_id res chain seq x y z
N MET A 1 -22.56 -67.95 10.17
CA MET A 1 -23.61 -67.67 11.17
C MET A 1 -23.80 -66.17 11.23
N SER A 2 -25.02 -65.68 10.98
CA SER A 2 -25.50 -64.35 11.39
C SER A 2 -25.69 -64.34 12.93
N PRO A 3 -26.05 -63.23 13.65
CA PRO A 3 -26.65 -61.96 13.19
C PRO A 3 -26.04 -60.70 13.93
N MET A 4 -26.60 -59.48 14.03
CA MET A 4 -27.80 -58.82 13.48
C MET A 4 -27.65 -57.27 13.43
N LEU A 5 -28.40 -56.67 12.50
CA LEU A 5 -28.88 -55.28 12.32
C LEU A 5 -28.74 -54.22 13.44
N ALA A 6 -28.55 -52.97 13.00
CA ALA A 6 -29.47 -51.85 13.27
C ALA A 6 -29.52 -50.89 12.05
N THR A 7 -30.66 -50.22 11.81
CA THR A 7 -30.99 -49.52 10.55
C THR A 7 -31.36 -48.04 10.71
N LEU A 8 -31.25 -47.31 9.59
CA LEU A 8 -31.76 -45.97 9.23
C LEU A 8 -33.29 -45.80 9.50
N PRO A 9 -33.97 -44.62 9.30
CA PRO A 9 -33.63 -43.45 8.45
C PRO A 9 -33.84 -42.08 9.18
N ASP A 10 -34.04 -40.89 8.60
CA ASP A 10 -34.34 -40.45 7.21
C ASP A 10 -33.94 -38.98 6.92
N VAL A 11 -34.23 -38.47 5.72
CA VAL A 11 -34.07 -37.07 5.26
C VAL A 11 -35.39 -36.55 4.68
N THR A 12 -35.83 -35.32 5.02
CA THR A 12 -36.93 -34.66 4.30
C THR A 12 -36.72 -33.15 4.17
N ALA A 13 -36.95 -32.63 2.96
CA ALA A 13 -36.82 -31.21 2.65
C ALA A 13 -38.11 -30.43 2.93
N VAL A 14 -37.98 -29.14 3.27
CA VAL A 14 -39.11 -28.19 3.27
C VAL A 14 -38.78 -27.03 2.35
N LEU A 15 -39.59 -26.91 1.30
CA LEU A 15 -39.63 -25.77 0.38
C LEU A 15 -40.26 -24.56 1.07
N HIS A 16 -39.73 -23.36 0.86
CA HIS A 16 -40.46 -22.11 1.06
C HIS A 16 -40.25 -21.16 -0.12
N SER A 17 -41.35 -20.83 -0.79
CA SER A 17 -41.44 -19.83 -1.86
C SER A 17 -41.42 -18.41 -1.29
N PRO A 18 -41.12 -17.40 -2.12
CA PRO A 18 -42.04 -16.27 -2.19
C PRO A 18 -42.43 -15.91 -3.63
N SER A 19 -43.68 -15.48 -3.81
CA SER A 19 -44.30 -15.18 -5.10
C SER A 19 -44.31 -13.67 -5.43
N ALA A 20 -43.92 -13.36 -6.66
CA ALA A 20 -44.54 -12.37 -7.56
C ALA A 20 -44.92 -10.96 -7.05
N SER A 21 -44.10 -9.99 -7.47
CA SER A 21 -44.48 -8.87 -8.36
C SER A 21 -45.15 -7.57 -7.83
N PRO A 22 -45.00 -6.43 -8.55
CA PRO A 22 -45.29 -5.05 -8.07
C PRO A 22 -46.39 -4.37 -8.93
N PRO A 23 -46.43 -3.03 -9.17
CA PRO A 23 -46.22 -1.85 -8.29
C PRO A 23 -47.49 -0.95 -8.21
N SER A 24 -47.50 0.02 -7.29
CA SER A 24 -48.39 1.21 -7.34
C SER A 24 -47.74 2.38 -6.57
N GLY A 25 -47.93 3.65 -6.91
CA GLY A 25 -48.54 4.25 -8.11
C GLY A 25 -48.18 5.76 -8.17
N LEU A 26 -48.24 6.37 -9.36
CA LEU A 26 -47.95 7.79 -9.57
C LEU A 26 -48.98 8.71 -8.87
N ARG A 27 -48.54 9.71 -8.09
CA ARG A 27 -49.23 11.02 -7.98
C ARG A 27 -48.40 12.13 -7.30
N ALA A 28 -47.88 13.03 -8.12
CA ALA A 28 -47.96 14.48 -7.90
C ALA A 28 -49.13 14.99 -8.81
N PRO A 29 -49.76 16.17 -8.62
CA PRO A 29 -49.12 17.46 -8.28
C PRO A 29 -49.90 18.40 -7.33
N ALA A 30 -49.26 19.49 -6.90
CA ALA A 30 -49.91 20.79 -6.64
C ALA A 30 -48.87 21.92 -6.74
N ALA A 31 -49.22 23.01 -7.44
CA ALA A 31 -48.33 24.15 -7.67
C ALA A 31 -48.83 25.40 -6.93
N VAL A 32 -47.90 26.11 -6.28
CA VAL A 32 -48.03 27.49 -5.77
C VAL A 32 -46.60 28.07 -5.78
N GLY A 33 -46.28 29.29 -6.21
CA GLY A 33 -47.05 30.32 -6.92
C GLY A 33 -46.11 31.51 -7.15
N MET A 34 -45.97 31.98 -8.39
CA MET A 34 -45.02 33.05 -8.73
C MET A 34 -45.46 34.42 -8.18
N GLY A 35 -44.58 35.09 -7.43
CA GLY A 35 -44.71 36.51 -7.08
C GLY A 35 -43.67 37.37 -7.82
N MET A 36 -44.05 37.96 -8.96
CA MET A 36 -43.24 38.99 -9.61
C MET A 36 -43.37 40.34 -8.90
N ALA A 37 -42.24 40.93 -8.51
CA ALA A 37 -42.15 42.36 -8.20
C ALA A 37 -41.29 43.06 -9.26
N ARG A 38 -41.91 43.96 -10.04
CA ARG A 38 -41.22 44.84 -10.99
C ARG A 38 -40.71 46.09 -10.28
N THR A 39 -39.48 46.50 -10.57
CA THR A 39 -39.06 47.90 -10.41
C THR A 39 -38.17 48.32 -11.58
N ARG A 40 -38.23 49.60 -11.96
CA ARG A 40 -37.76 50.12 -13.25
C ARG A 40 -36.30 50.56 -13.22
N PHE A 41 -35.69 50.54 -14.41
CA PHE A 41 -34.45 51.24 -14.76
C PHE A 41 -34.39 52.69 -14.28
N LEU A 42 -33.20 53.11 -13.87
CA LEU A 42 -32.65 54.46 -14.09
C LEU A 42 -31.12 54.36 -14.11
N ALA A 43 -30.48 54.74 -15.22
CA ALA A 43 -29.03 54.95 -15.28
C ALA A 43 -28.70 56.36 -14.76
N PRO A 44 -27.46 56.59 -14.28
CA PRO A 44 -26.68 57.60 -15.00
C PRO A 44 -25.16 57.38 -15.09
N ARG A 45 -24.61 57.90 -16.19
CA ARG A 45 -23.28 58.53 -16.39
C ARG A 45 -22.00 57.81 -15.92
N ALA A 46 -21.12 57.60 -16.90
CA ALA A 46 -19.69 57.40 -16.69
C ALA A 46 -19.02 58.62 -16.04
N ALA A 47 -18.03 58.34 -15.18
CA ALA A 47 -16.97 59.25 -14.80
C ALA A 47 -15.65 58.48 -14.89
N ALA A 48 -14.69 58.99 -15.66
CA ALA A 48 -13.36 58.39 -15.75
C ALA A 48 -12.57 58.72 -14.47
N SER A 49 -11.87 57.73 -13.92
CA SER A 49 -10.84 57.92 -12.90
C SER A 49 -9.60 57.12 -13.31
N ALA A 50 -8.44 57.76 -13.23
CA ALA A 50 -7.20 57.24 -13.78
C ALA A 50 -6.69 56.00 -13.04
N ALA A 51 -6.11 55.07 -13.79
CA ALA A 51 -5.37 53.95 -13.21
C ALA A 51 -4.10 54.46 -12.51
N SER A 52 -3.94 54.15 -11.23
CA SER A 52 -2.64 54.18 -10.56
C SER A 52 -2.19 52.74 -10.31
N ALA A 53 -1.24 52.27 -11.11
CA ALA A 53 -0.69 50.94 -10.99
C ALA A 53 0.22 50.87 -9.75
N VAL A 54 -0.36 50.56 -8.59
CA VAL A 54 0.43 50.22 -7.40
C VAL A 54 1.06 48.85 -7.64
N SER A 55 2.36 48.84 -7.89
CA SER A 55 3.14 47.60 -7.98
C SER A 55 3.06 46.86 -6.64
N ALA A 56 2.20 45.84 -6.58
CA ALA A 56 2.11 44.95 -5.44
C ALA A 56 3.38 44.10 -5.36
N LYS A 57 4.34 44.58 -4.56
CA LYS A 57 5.51 43.82 -4.14
C LYS A 57 5.03 42.44 -3.63
N PRO A 58 5.62 41.31 -4.03
CA PRO A 58 5.15 40.00 -3.58
C PRO A 58 5.13 39.98 -2.05
N ALA A 59 3.98 39.64 -1.47
CA ALA A 59 3.87 39.52 -0.02
C ALA A 59 4.88 38.46 0.45
N ALA A 60 5.76 38.83 1.38
CA ALA A 60 6.76 37.92 1.89
C ALA A 60 6.06 36.70 2.50
N VAL A 61 6.43 35.51 2.03
CA VAL A 61 5.88 34.25 2.54
C VAL A 61 6.20 34.16 4.03
N ALA A 62 5.16 34.06 4.86
CA ALA A 62 5.29 33.92 6.31
C ALA A 62 6.14 32.68 6.66
N PRO A 63 6.89 32.68 7.78
CA PRO A 63 7.80 31.58 8.11
C PRO A 63 7.05 30.26 8.25
N LEU A 64 7.34 29.32 7.34
CA LEU A 64 6.65 28.03 7.17
C LEU A 64 6.96 26.97 8.24
N TYR A 65 7.40 27.39 9.43
CA TYR A 65 7.74 26.50 10.53
C TYR A 65 7.04 26.98 11.80
N ALA A 66 5.98 26.27 12.19
CA ALA A 66 5.62 26.20 13.60
C ALA A 66 6.77 25.48 14.29
N ASP A 67 7.56 26.22 15.06
CA ASP A 67 8.74 25.70 15.74
C ASP A 67 8.29 24.61 16.72
N ARG A 68 8.73 23.38 16.47
CA ARG A 68 8.30 22.18 17.21
C ARG A 68 9.45 21.21 17.32
N THR A 69 9.56 20.60 18.49
CA THR A 69 10.49 19.50 18.74
C THR A 69 9.97 18.17 18.20
N VAL A 70 8.65 18.00 18.11
CA VAL A 70 7.99 16.73 17.79
C VAL A 70 8.03 16.40 16.30
N VAL A 71 8.48 15.18 15.98
CA VAL A 71 8.45 14.61 14.62
C VAL A 71 7.07 14.01 14.36
N ARG A 72 6.48 14.28 13.20
CA ARG A 72 5.13 13.83 12.83
C ARG A 72 5.13 12.89 11.64
N ILE A 73 4.54 11.70 11.82
CA ILE A 73 4.29 10.74 10.74
C ILE A 73 2.81 10.69 10.37
N GLY A 74 2.49 10.88 9.08
CA GLY A 74 1.15 10.70 8.54
C GLY A 74 0.84 9.24 8.22
N LEU A 75 -0.24 8.69 8.75
CA LEU A 75 -0.73 7.36 8.41
C LEU A 75 -2.13 7.44 7.77
N PRO A 76 -2.51 6.49 6.90
CA PRO A 76 -3.84 6.49 6.28
C PRO A 76 -4.95 6.35 7.33
N SER A 77 -5.95 7.23 7.28
CA SER A 77 -6.98 7.33 8.33
C SER A 77 -8.11 6.29 8.30
N LYS A 78 -8.30 5.59 7.17
CA LYS A 78 -9.36 4.57 7.02
C LYS A 78 -9.10 3.61 5.86
N GLY A 79 -9.85 2.51 5.85
CA GLY A 79 -9.85 1.48 4.80
C GLY A 79 -8.61 0.58 4.85
N ARG A 80 -8.49 -0.32 3.86
CA ARG A 80 -7.46 -1.35 3.78
C ARG A 80 -6.04 -0.84 4.03
N MET A 81 -5.68 0.34 3.52
CA MET A 81 -4.35 0.93 3.78
C MET A 81 -4.11 1.32 5.23
N SER A 82 -5.13 1.79 5.95
CA SER A 82 -5.03 2.07 7.38
C SER A 82 -4.79 0.78 8.16
N GLU A 83 -5.60 -0.24 7.89
CA GLU A 83 -5.54 -1.54 8.57
C GLU A 83 -4.20 -2.25 8.35
N GLN A 84 -3.73 -2.30 7.10
CA GLN A 84 -2.44 -2.92 6.78
C GLN A 84 -1.25 -2.14 7.35
N THR A 85 -1.29 -0.80 7.35
CA THR A 85 -0.25 0.04 7.97
C THR A 85 -0.18 -0.20 9.49
N LEU A 86 -1.32 -0.23 10.18
CA LEU A 86 -1.36 -0.51 11.62
C LEU A 86 -0.95 -1.96 11.92
N SER A 87 -1.28 -2.91 11.05
CA SER A 87 -0.84 -4.31 11.17
C SER A 87 0.68 -4.45 11.00
N LEU A 88 1.29 -3.73 10.05
CA LEU A 88 2.75 -3.68 9.87
C LEU A 88 3.43 -3.11 11.12
N LEU A 89 3.04 -1.90 11.55
CA LEU A 89 3.61 -1.25 12.74
C LEU A 89 3.47 -2.12 14.00
N LYS A 90 2.31 -2.76 14.20
CA LYS A 90 2.09 -3.70 15.30
C LYS A 90 3.00 -4.94 15.20
N SER A 91 3.25 -5.45 13.99
CA SER A 91 4.15 -6.59 13.77
C SER A 91 5.60 -6.23 14.09
N CYS A 92 6.02 -5.01 13.75
CA CYS A 92 7.27 -4.37 14.21
C CYS A 92 7.30 -4.04 15.73
N GLN A 93 6.29 -4.38 16.52
CA GLN A 93 6.14 -3.97 17.94
C GLN A 93 6.04 -2.44 18.14
N LEU A 94 5.90 -1.65 17.07
CA LEU A 94 5.66 -0.21 17.06
C LEU A 94 4.16 0.09 17.23
N SER A 95 3.58 -0.40 18.33
CA SER A 95 2.14 -0.32 18.56
C SER A 95 1.67 1.13 18.74
N VAL A 96 0.92 1.64 17.76
CA VAL A 96 0.32 2.98 17.80
C VAL A 96 -0.69 3.07 18.95
N ARG A 97 -0.44 4.00 19.87
CA ARG A 97 -1.26 4.25 21.05
C ARG A 97 -2.24 5.39 20.80
N HIS A 98 -3.53 5.05 20.69
CA HIS A 98 -4.60 6.04 20.66
C HIS A 98 -5.03 6.41 22.08
N LEU A 99 -4.74 7.64 22.51
CA LEU A 99 -5.29 8.18 23.78
C LEU A 99 -6.81 8.39 23.71
N ASN A 100 -7.34 8.67 22.51
CA ASN A 100 -8.76 8.80 22.26
C ASN A 100 -9.08 8.30 20.83
N PRO A 101 -9.92 7.26 20.65
CA PRO A 101 -10.29 6.74 19.33
C PRO A 101 -10.97 7.74 18.38
N ARG A 102 -11.46 8.88 18.90
CA ARG A 102 -12.06 9.97 18.09
C ARG A 102 -11.07 11.07 17.70
N GLN A 103 -9.82 11.03 18.21
CA GLN A 103 -8.79 11.98 17.83
C GLN A 103 -8.00 11.47 16.62
N TYR A 104 -7.57 12.41 15.77
CA TYR A 104 -6.72 12.13 14.60
C TYR A 104 -5.23 12.02 14.94
N THR A 105 -4.88 12.05 16.24
CA THR A 105 -3.52 12.03 16.75
C THR A 105 -3.30 10.85 17.69
N ALA A 106 -2.11 10.24 17.62
CA ALA A 106 -1.66 9.13 18.45
C ALA A 106 -0.14 9.21 18.64
N ASP A 107 0.45 8.30 19.40
CA ASP A 107 1.90 8.21 19.60
C ASP A 107 2.43 6.78 19.39
N ILE A 108 3.74 6.63 19.16
CA ILE A 108 4.42 5.34 19.15
C ILE A 108 5.43 5.34 20.31
N PRO A 109 5.09 4.81 21.50
CA PRO A 109 5.95 4.87 22.68
C PRO A 109 7.37 4.28 22.49
N GLN A 110 7.53 3.38 21.52
CA GLN A 110 8.79 2.71 21.16
C GLN A 110 9.74 3.58 20.30
N VAL A 111 9.28 4.75 19.84
CA VAL A 111 10.10 5.74 19.12
C VAL A 111 9.86 7.10 19.81
N PRO A 112 10.74 7.53 20.72
CA PRO A 112 10.57 8.78 21.45
C PRO A 112 10.34 9.96 20.50
N ASN A 113 9.49 10.90 20.92
CA ASN A 113 9.24 12.15 20.18
C ASN A 113 8.59 11.98 18.77
N LEU A 114 8.02 10.80 18.47
CA LEU A 114 7.23 10.53 17.26
C LEU A 114 5.71 10.58 17.52
N GLU A 115 5.04 11.53 16.86
CA GLU A 115 3.58 11.72 16.87
C GLU A 115 2.95 11.23 15.55
N VAL A 116 1.88 10.43 15.67
CA VAL A 116 1.15 9.85 14.53
C VAL A 116 -0.07 10.72 14.20
N TRP A 117 -0.23 11.07 12.93
CA TRP A 117 -1.39 11.82 12.40
C TRP A 117 -2.17 10.98 11.40
N PHE A 118 -3.42 10.65 11.71
CA PHE A 118 -4.30 9.93 10.79
C PHE A 118 -4.95 10.89 9.79
N GLN A 119 -4.56 10.78 8.52
CA GLN A 119 -5.00 11.67 7.45
C GLN A 119 -5.48 10.88 6.22
N ARG A 120 -6.21 11.53 5.32
CA ARG A 120 -6.49 10.92 4.00
C ARG A 120 -5.17 10.83 3.22
N PRO A 121 -4.91 9.80 2.41
CA PRO A 121 -3.62 9.65 1.70
C PRO A 121 -3.19 10.92 0.94
N LYS A 122 -4.10 11.54 0.20
CA LYS A 122 -3.83 12.80 -0.53
C LYS A 122 -3.50 13.99 0.37
N ASP A 123 -3.91 13.96 1.63
CA ASP A 123 -3.65 15.02 2.60
C ASP A 123 -2.34 14.75 3.37
N ILE A 124 -1.86 13.50 3.43
CA ILE A 124 -0.49 13.16 3.88
C ILE A 124 0.52 13.82 2.94
N VAL A 125 0.39 13.61 1.63
CA VAL A 125 1.31 14.16 0.62
C VAL A 125 1.33 15.69 0.64
N ARG A 126 0.14 16.34 0.64
CA ARG A 126 0.04 17.80 0.80
C ARG A 126 0.71 18.33 2.07
N LYS A 127 0.63 17.58 3.17
CA LYS A 127 1.21 17.97 4.46
C LYS A 127 2.70 17.71 4.58
N LEU A 128 3.25 16.76 3.83
CA LEU A 128 4.69 16.65 3.62
C LEU A 128 5.20 17.85 2.82
N GLN A 129 4.53 18.20 1.72
CA GLN A 129 4.86 19.39 0.90
C GLN A 129 4.69 20.73 1.65
N SER A 130 3.79 20.83 2.63
CA SER A 130 3.66 22.03 3.48
C SER A 130 4.67 22.07 4.64
N GLY A 131 5.30 20.96 4.99
CA GLY A 131 6.13 20.82 6.19
C GLY A 131 5.34 20.61 7.49
N ASP A 132 4.01 20.44 7.40
CA ASP A 132 3.13 20.05 8.50
C ASP A 132 3.46 18.66 9.05
N LEU A 133 3.83 17.74 8.15
CA LEU A 133 4.32 16.39 8.46
C LEU A 133 5.80 16.27 8.08
N ASP A 134 6.48 15.33 8.73
CA ASP A 134 7.89 14.99 8.49
C ASP A 134 7.99 13.72 7.64
N LEU A 135 7.19 12.72 8.01
CA LEU A 135 7.14 11.39 7.45
C LEU A 135 5.72 11.03 7.04
N GLY A 136 5.55 10.04 6.18
CA GLY A 136 4.25 9.47 5.85
C GLY A 136 4.35 8.07 5.27
N ILE A 137 3.39 7.22 5.62
CA ILE A 137 3.17 5.93 4.94
C ILE A 137 2.00 6.07 3.98
N VAL A 138 2.26 5.89 2.68
CA VAL A 138 1.31 6.20 1.60
C VAL A 138 1.66 5.41 0.33
N GLY A 139 0.67 5.12 -0.51
CA GLY A 139 0.89 4.44 -1.80
C GLY A 139 1.68 5.30 -2.80
N LEU A 140 2.56 4.68 -3.58
CA LEU A 140 3.39 5.37 -4.57
C LEU A 140 2.56 6.09 -5.65
N ASP A 141 1.38 5.57 -5.97
CA ASP A 141 0.35 6.18 -6.82
C ASP A 141 -0.08 7.55 -6.28
N ILE A 142 -0.40 7.64 -4.98
CA ILE A 142 -0.81 8.89 -4.33
C ILE A 142 0.38 9.86 -4.20
N VAL A 143 1.59 9.35 -3.95
CA VAL A 143 2.82 10.17 -3.95
C VAL A 143 3.07 10.77 -5.33
N SER A 144 2.89 9.98 -6.38
CA SER A 144 3.16 10.41 -7.76
C SER A 144 2.11 11.41 -8.27
N GLU A 145 0.84 11.20 -7.94
CA GLU A 145 -0.29 12.07 -8.32
C GLU A 145 -0.27 13.44 -7.62
N TYR A 146 -0.13 13.45 -6.30
CA TYR A 146 -0.21 14.69 -5.51
C TYR A 146 1.16 15.31 -5.25
N GLY A 147 2.23 14.52 -5.33
CA GLY A 147 3.61 14.98 -5.21
C GLY A 147 4.16 15.62 -6.47
N GLN A 148 3.67 15.20 -7.65
CA GLN A 148 3.96 15.80 -8.96
C GLN A 148 5.46 15.94 -9.28
N GLY A 149 6.28 15.00 -8.82
CA GLY A 149 7.75 15.05 -8.99
C GLY A 149 8.44 16.11 -8.14
N SER A 150 7.80 16.61 -7.07
CA SER A 150 8.40 17.59 -6.17
C SER A 150 9.66 17.05 -5.48
N ASP A 151 10.77 17.76 -5.70
CA ASP A 151 12.05 17.58 -5.01
C ASP A 151 11.98 17.62 -3.47
N ASP A 152 10.88 18.08 -2.87
CA ASP A 152 10.75 18.08 -1.42
C ASP A 152 10.18 16.76 -0.85
N LEU A 153 9.79 15.81 -1.71
CA LEU A 153 9.32 14.49 -1.31
C LEU A 153 10.39 13.43 -1.63
N VAL A 154 10.89 12.75 -0.61
CA VAL A 154 11.93 11.72 -0.75
C VAL A 154 11.36 10.37 -0.34
N VAL A 155 11.45 9.37 -1.22
CA VAL A 155 11.03 8.00 -0.91
C VAL A 155 12.13 7.31 -0.12
N VAL A 156 11.92 7.17 1.19
CA VAL A 156 12.84 6.52 2.12
C VAL A 156 12.79 5.00 1.95
N HIS A 157 11.59 4.45 1.75
CA HIS A 157 11.39 3.03 1.46
C HIS A 157 10.29 2.85 0.41
N ASP A 158 10.64 2.35 -0.78
CA ASP A 158 9.72 2.21 -1.92
C ASP A 158 8.85 0.93 -1.89
N ALA A 159 9.14 -0.01 -0.99
CA ALA A 159 8.54 -1.35 -1.04
C ALA A 159 8.15 -1.93 0.32
N LEU A 160 7.13 -1.39 1.00
CA LEU A 160 6.67 -1.96 2.29
C LEU A 160 5.92 -3.31 2.16
N GLU A 161 5.92 -3.92 0.96
CA GLU A 161 5.34 -5.23 0.64
C GLU A 161 3.82 -5.39 0.90
N PHE A 162 3.09 -4.29 1.06
CA PHE A 162 1.63 -4.29 1.13
C PHE A 162 1.02 -3.18 0.27
N GLY A 163 -0.27 -3.32 -0.08
CA GLY A 163 -0.97 -2.36 -0.93
C GLY A 163 -0.75 -2.52 -2.43
N HIS A 164 -0.13 -3.62 -2.86
CA HIS A 164 0.13 -3.97 -4.27
C HIS A 164 -1.08 -3.73 -5.19
N CYS A 165 -0.91 -2.78 -6.10
CA CYS A 165 -1.80 -2.46 -7.21
C CYS A 165 -1.00 -1.76 -8.30
N ARG A 166 -1.58 -1.62 -9.49
CA ARG A 166 -1.02 -0.82 -10.59
C ARG A 166 -2.06 0.18 -11.05
N LEU A 167 -1.65 1.42 -11.33
CA LEU A 167 -2.50 2.37 -12.05
C LEU A 167 -2.46 1.96 -13.52
N SER A 168 -3.61 1.66 -14.13
CA SER A 168 -3.66 1.04 -15.45
C SER A 168 -4.81 1.60 -16.29
N LEU A 169 -4.57 1.75 -17.59
CA LEU A 169 -5.60 2.09 -18.57
C LEU A 169 -6.40 0.84 -18.93
N ALA A 170 -7.72 0.92 -18.77
CA ALA A 170 -8.64 -0.15 -19.14
C ALA A 170 -9.63 0.29 -20.22
N VAL A 171 -9.81 -0.57 -21.21
CA VAL A 171 -10.72 -0.40 -22.36
C VAL A 171 -11.86 -1.43 -22.30
N PRO A 172 -13.03 -1.17 -22.91
CA PRO A 172 -14.05 -2.18 -23.11
C PRO A 172 -13.51 -3.43 -23.85
N LYS A 173 -14.04 -4.61 -23.55
CA LYS A 173 -13.70 -5.86 -24.25
C LYS A 173 -14.38 -6.02 -25.61
N GLU A 174 -15.43 -5.26 -25.85
CA GLU A 174 -16.38 -5.45 -26.96
C GLU A 174 -16.54 -4.15 -27.77
N GLY A 175 -17.14 -4.26 -28.96
CA GLY A 175 -17.34 -3.13 -29.86
C GLY A 175 -16.02 -2.67 -30.49
N ILE A 176 -15.83 -1.35 -30.64
CA ILE A 176 -14.65 -0.77 -31.31
C ILE A 176 -13.31 -1.12 -30.61
N PHE A 177 -13.36 -1.62 -29.37
CA PHE A 177 -12.18 -1.97 -28.57
C PHE A 177 -11.83 -3.47 -28.58
N GLU A 178 -12.61 -4.32 -29.26
CA GLU A 178 -12.45 -5.78 -29.25
C GLU A 178 -11.03 -6.21 -29.64
N ASN A 179 -10.50 -5.61 -30.73
CA ASN A 179 -9.16 -5.89 -31.26
C ASN A 179 -8.05 -4.98 -30.70
N ILE A 180 -8.37 -4.03 -29.81
CA ILE A 180 -7.40 -3.10 -29.20
C ILE A 180 -6.74 -3.82 -28.02
N ASN A 181 -5.47 -4.22 -28.17
CA ASN A 181 -4.76 -5.01 -27.15
C ASN A 181 -3.46 -4.36 -26.69
N THR A 182 -2.97 -3.36 -27.40
CA THR A 182 -1.82 -2.53 -27.04
C THR A 182 -2.21 -1.05 -26.94
N LEU A 183 -1.38 -0.26 -26.24
CA LEU A 183 -1.54 1.19 -26.19
C LEU A 183 -1.38 1.84 -27.58
N GLU A 184 -0.55 1.25 -28.46
CA GLU A 184 -0.36 1.69 -29.85
C GLU A 184 -1.63 1.45 -30.69
N ASP A 185 -2.33 0.32 -30.51
CA ASP A 185 -3.62 0.07 -31.16
C ASP A 185 -4.62 1.18 -30.80
N LEU A 186 -4.70 1.53 -29.50
CA LEU A 186 -5.62 2.56 -28.99
C LEU A 186 -5.27 3.96 -29.51
N ALA A 187 -3.98 4.28 -29.64
CA ALA A 187 -3.50 5.58 -30.14
C ALA A 187 -3.76 5.76 -31.65
N ASN A 188 -3.66 4.68 -32.42
CA ASN A 188 -3.83 4.68 -33.88
C ASN A 188 -5.29 4.59 -34.35
N MET A 189 -6.26 4.53 -33.44
CA MET A 189 -7.69 4.51 -33.76
C MET A 189 -8.13 5.82 -34.46
N PRO A 190 -8.79 5.76 -35.64
CA PRO A 190 -9.23 6.94 -36.39
C PRO A 190 -10.37 7.72 -35.73
N GLU A 191 -11.00 7.18 -34.68
CA GLU A 191 -12.08 7.79 -33.92
C GLU A 191 -11.66 9.04 -33.12
N TRP A 192 -10.37 9.22 -32.85
CA TRP A 192 -9.88 10.30 -31.98
C TRP A 192 -9.49 11.54 -32.80
N THR A 193 -10.38 12.53 -32.82
CA THR A 193 -10.15 13.83 -33.49
C THR A 193 -10.29 14.98 -32.50
N GLN A 194 -10.03 16.21 -32.96
CA GLN A 194 -10.25 17.41 -32.15
C GLN A 194 -11.74 17.59 -31.75
N GLU A 195 -12.67 17.14 -32.59
CA GLU A 195 -14.11 17.18 -32.38
C GLU A 195 -14.62 15.99 -31.54
N ARG A 196 -13.95 14.84 -31.64
CA ARG A 196 -14.22 13.63 -30.86
C ARG A 196 -12.93 13.16 -30.16
N PRO A 197 -12.50 13.82 -29.08
CA PRO A 197 -11.35 13.35 -28.30
C PRO A 197 -11.71 12.05 -27.55
N LEU A 198 -10.71 11.22 -27.32
CA LEU A 198 -10.79 10.04 -26.44
C LEU A 198 -11.16 10.49 -25.02
N ARG A 199 -12.30 10.03 -24.50
CA ARG A 199 -12.78 10.44 -23.17
C ARG A 199 -12.25 9.48 -22.11
N VAL A 200 -11.39 10.00 -21.23
CA VAL A 200 -10.78 9.26 -20.13
C VAL A 200 -11.40 9.68 -18.81
N VAL A 201 -11.89 8.72 -18.02
CA VAL A 201 -12.30 8.96 -16.63
C VAL A 201 -11.24 8.43 -15.66
N THR A 202 -10.85 9.24 -14.69
CA THR A 202 -9.85 8.88 -13.68
C THR A 202 -9.97 9.73 -12.41
N GLY A 203 -9.53 9.18 -11.28
CA GLY A 203 -9.21 9.93 -10.06
C GLY A 203 -7.76 10.48 -10.03
N PHE A 204 -6.95 10.14 -11.04
CA PHE A 204 -5.52 10.43 -11.15
C PHE A 204 -5.27 11.37 -12.34
N GLY A 205 -5.68 12.63 -12.20
CA GLY A 205 -5.64 13.61 -13.28
C GLY A 205 -4.22 13.93 -13.73
N TYR A 206 -3.30 14.17 -12.80
CA TYR A 206 -1.91 14.50 -13.13
C TYR A 206 -1.20 13.34 -13.83
N LEU A 207 -1.32 12.12 -13.30
CA LEU A 207 -0.70 10.94 -13.89
C LEU A 207 -1.36 10.51 -15.20
N GLY A 208 -2.69 10.58 -15.30
CA GLY A 208 -3.42 10.29 -16.53
C GLY A 208 -3.03 11.24 -17.66
N GLU A 209 -3.06 12.56 -17.42
CA GLU A 209 -2.64 13.55 -18.41
C GLU A 209 -1.17 13.39 -18.82
N LYS A 210 -0.28 13.11 -17.85
CA LYS A 210 1.14 12.86 -18.10
C LYS A 210 1.33 11.63 -18.99
N PHE A 211 0.73 10.50 -18.62
CA PHE A 211 0.84 9.23 -19.33
C PHE A 211 0.32 9.32 -20.77
N MET A 212 -0.86 9.89 -20.98
CA MET A 212 -1.43 10.00 -22.33
C MET A 212 -0.59 10.92 -23.22
N ARG A 213 -0.07 12.03 -22.68
CA ARG A 213 0.83 12.94 -23.40
C ARG A 213 2.17 12.29 -23.75
N GLU A 214 2.77 11.54 -22.83
CA GLU A 214 4.05 10.86 -23.03
C GLU A 214 3.96 9.70 -24.04
N ASN A 215 2.77 9.11 -24.20
CA ASN A 215 2.48 8.07 -25.20
C ASN A 215 1.81 8.62 -26.48
N GLY A 216 1.90 9.92 -26.76
CA GLY A 216 1.55 10.50 -28.07
C GLY A 216 0.06 10.72 -28.33
N PHE A 217 -0.82 10.61 -27.33
CA PHE A 217 -2.25 10.88 -27.50
C PHE A 217 -2.53 12.39 -27.60
N ASN A 218 -2.81 12.87 -28.81
CA ASN A 218 -3.05 14.30 -29.09
C ASN A 218 -4.49 14.78 -28.82
N HIS A 219 -5.45 13.86 -28.76
CA HIS A 219 -6.88 14.16 -28.69
C HIS A 219 -7.53 13.43 -27.52
N VAL A 220 -7.33 13.96 -26.31
CA VAL A 220 -7.84 13.36 -25.05
C VAL A 220 -8.64 14.39 -24.27
N SER A 221 -9.75 13.97 -23.69
CA SER A 221 -10.56 14.75 -22.76
C SER A 221 -10.67 14.01 -21.43
N PHE A 222 -10.24 14.63 -20.35
CA PHE A 222 -10.28 14.05 -19.01
C PHE A 222 -11.52 14.49 -18.25
N LEU A 223 -12.20 13.54 -17.63
CA LEU A 223 -13.25 13.78 -16.64
C LEU A 223 -12.80 13.21 -15.29
N ALA A 224 -12.66 14.09 -14.31
CA ALA A 224 -12.36 13.69 -12.93
C ALA A 224 -13.53 12.86 -12.37
N GLY A 225 -13.24 11.63 -11.95
CA GLY A 225 -14.22 10.72 -11.35
C GLY A 225 -13.76 10.26 -9.96
N ASP A 226 -14.72 10.11 -9.04
CA ASP A 226 -14.55 9.47 -7.74
C ASP A 226 -15.53 8.29 -7.67
N GLY A 227 -15.09 7.13 -7.18
CA GLY A 227 -15.95 5.96 -6.95
C GLY A 227 -15.87 4.90 -8.06
N ALA A 228 -17.03 4.41 -8.52
CA ALA A 228 -17.16 3.26 -9.43
C ALA A 228 -16.85 3.64 -10.90
N LEU A 229 -15.59 3.97 -11.19
CA LEU A 229 -15.14 4.42 -12.51
C LEU A 229 -15.40 3.38 -13.61
N GLU A 230 -15.34 2.10 -13.25
CA GLU A 230 -15.64 0.94 -14.10
C GLU A 230 -17.01 0.99 -14.80
N SER A 231 -17.96 1.75 -14.26
CA SER A 231 -19.30 1.93 -14.85
C SER A 231 -19.36 2.97 -15.97
N TYR A 232 -18.42 3.92 -16.03
CA TYR A 232 -18.50 5.08 -16.94
C TYR A 232 -18.47 4.72 -18.44
N PRO A 233 -17.70 3.71 -18.92
CA PRO A 233 -17.76 3.27 -20.30
C PRO A 233 -19.14 2.70 -20.67
N ALA A 234 -19.73 1.86 -19.82
CA ALA A 234 -21.06 1.28 -20.05
C ALA A 234 -22.18 2.33 -19.99
N MET A 235 -22.02 3.39 -19.19
CA MET A 235 -22.91 4.55 -19.17
C MET A 235 -22.68 5.52 -20.34
N GLY A 236 -21.72 5.26 -21.22
CA GLY A 236 -21.37 6.13 -22.35
C GLY A 236 -20.77 7.48 -21.94
N MET A 237 -20.32 7.63 -20.69
CA MET A 237 -19.71 8.87 -20.16
C MET A 237 -18.20 8.94 -20.42
N ALA A 238 -17.55 7.78 -20.52
CA ALA A 238 -16.16 7.62 -20.93
C ALA A 238 -16.06 6.72 -22.16
N ASP A 239 -14.92 6.73 -22.82
CA ASP A 239 -14.51 5.71 -23.79
C ASP A 239 -13.57 4.69 -23.11
N VAL A 240 -12.67 5.16 -22.24
CA VAL A 240 -11.72 4.35 -21.43
C VAL A 240 -11.58 4.91 -20.02
N ILE A 241 -10.98 4.14 -19.11
CA ILE A 241 -10.67 4.60 -17.74
C ILE A 241 -9.19 4.43 -17.41
N VAL A 242 -8.69 5.20 -16.45
CA VAL A 242 -7.38 4.98 -15.80
C VAL A 242 -7.61 4.85 -14.30
N ASP A 243 -7.42 3.67 -13.73
CA ASP A 243 -7.74 3.38 -12.33
C ASP A 243 -6.83 2.29 -11.72
N LEU A 244 -6.90 2.10 -10.40
CA LEU A 244 -6.09 1.13 -9.66
C LEU A 244 -6.58 -0.31 -9.85
N VAL A 245 -5.73 -1.15 -10.41
CA VAL A 245 -5.98 -2.59 -10.59
C VAL A 245 -5.14 -3.38 -9.60
N SER A 246 -5.78 -4.26 -8.81
CA SER A 246 -5.09 -5.24 -7.98
C SER A 246 -5.28 -6.65 -8.56
N SER A 247 -6.43 -7.29 -8.36
CA SER A 247 -6.74 -8.62 -8.92
C SER A 247 -7.34 -8.62 -10.33
N GLY A 248 -7.70 -7.45 -10.89
CA GLY A 248 -8.43 -7.34 -12.16
C GLY A 248 -9.92 -7.72 -12.09
N THR A 249 -10.44 -8.12 -10.92
CA THR A 249 -11.83 -8.59 -10.75
C THR A 249 -12.86 -7.54 -11.17
N THR A 250 -12.73 -6.31 -10.69
CA THR A 250 -13.64 -5.18 -10.99
C THR A 250 -13.71 -4.89 -12.49
N LEU A 251 -12.57 -4.86 -13.18
CA LEU A 251 -12.53 -4.67 -14.63
C LEU A 251 -13.24 -5.82 -15.35
N ARG A 252 -12.96 -7.06 -14.96
CA ARG A 252 -13.58 -8.25 -15.57
C ARG A 252 -15.10 -8.25 -15.43
N GLU A 253 -15.62 -7.83 -14.27
CA GLU A 253 -17.06 -7.78 -13.97
C GLU A 253 -17.80 -6.67 -14.72
N ASN A 254 -17.10 -5.66 -15.22
CA ASN A 254 -17.64 -4.55 -16.01
C ASN A 254 -17.25 -4.64 -17.50
N ASN A 255 -16.87 -5.84 -17.96
CA ASN A 255 -16.43 -6.10 -19.34
C ASN A 255 -15.29 -5.18 -19.83
N LEU A 256 -14.37 -4.81 -18.93
CA LEU A 256 -13.15 -4.07 -19.24
C LEU A 256 -11.93 -5.01 -19.27
N LYS A 257 -10.94 -4.68 -20.09
CA LYS A 257 -9.62 -5.32 -20.15
C LYS A 257 -8.51 -4.25 -20.04
N GLU A 258 -7.40 -4.62 -19.42
CA GLU A 258 -6.15 -3.88 -19.56
C GLU A 258 -5.52 -4.18 -20.93
N ILE A 259 -4.62 -3.31 -21.38
CA ILE A 259 -3.89 -3.43 -22.65
C ILE A 259 -2.38 -3.38 -22.40
N ASP A 260 -1.60 -4.01 -23.28
CA ASP A 260 -0.14 -4.01 -23.21
C ASP A 260 0.39 -2.59 -23.38
N GLY A 261 1.30 -2.18 -22.48
CA GLY A 261 1.75 -0.79 -22.36
C GLY A 261 0.77 0.15 -21.63
N GLY A 262 -0.44 -0.31 -21.28
CA GLY A 262 -1.46 0.48 -20.57
C GLY A 262 -1.17 0.72 -19.07
N VAL A 263 -0.15 0.09 -18.50
CA VAL A 263 0.25 0.28 -17.10
C VAL A 263 0.97 1.61 -16.93
N VAL A 264 0.37 2.51 -16.15
CA VAL A 264 0.87 3.86 -15.86
C VAL A 264 1.95 3.82 -14.78
N LEU A 265 1.72 3.08 -13.69
CA LEU A 265 2.72 2.82 -12.65
C LEU A 265 2.38 1.58 -11.80
N GLU A 266 3.40 0.88 -11.31
CA GLU A 266 3.28 -0.13 -10.26
C GLU A 266 3.35 0.53 -8.88
N SER A 267 2.40 0.24 -8.00
CA SER A 267 2.24 0.88 -6.68
C SER A 267 2.18 -0.13 -5.54
N GLN A 268 2.80 0.27 -4.43
CA GLN A 268 2.64 -0.34 -3.12
C GLN A 268 2.81 0.74 -2.06
N ALA A 269 2.61 0.39 -0.79
CA ALA A 269 2.86 1.30 0.31
C ALA A 269 4.35 1.65 0.42
N THR A 270 4.63 2.93 0.62
CA THR A 270 5.97 3.51 0.71
C THR A 270 6.11 4.32 1.99
N LEU A 271 7.34 4.41 2.53
CA LEU A 271 7.71 5.41 3.53
C LEU A 271 8.32 6.62 2.78
N VAL A 272 7.72 7.79 2.97
CA VAL A 272 8.12 9.05 2.31
C VAL A 272 8.43 10.09 3.38
N ALA A 273 9.42 10.94 3.12
CA ALA A 273 9.85 12.03 3.99
C ALA A 273 9.84 13.39 3.27
N CYS A 274 9.74 14.47 4.05
CA CYS A 274 9.96 15.83 3.57
C CYS A 274 11.47 16.16 3.58
N ARG A 275 12.07 16.45 2.41
CA ARG A 275 13.50 16.81 2.26
C ARG A 275 13.89 17.97 3.17
N ARG A 276 13.10 19.05 3.18
CA ARG A 276 13.35 20.20 4.07
C ARG A 276 13.29 19.83 5.56
N SER A 277 12.45 18.89 5.96
CA SER A 277 12.36 18.45 7.36
C SER A 277 13.61 17.65 7.75
N LEU A 278 14.06 16.71 6.90
CA LEU A 278 15.29 15.94 7.09
C LEU A 278 16.54 16.82 7.30
N HIS A 279 16.63 17.96 6.60
CA HIS A 279 17.76 18.90 6.75
C HIS A 279 17.65 19.89 7.91
N LYS A 280 16.42 20.28 8.32
CA LYS A 280 16.22 21.48 9.16
C LYS A 280 15.56 21.23 10.51
N ARG A 281 14.92 20.08 10.70
CA ARG A 281 14.17 19.78 11.92
C ARG A 281 14.87 18.66 12.68
N ASN A 282 15.49 19.02 13.80
CA ASN A 282 16.25 18.11 14.67
C ASN A 282 15.43 16.86 15.03
N GLY A 283 16.05 15.68 15.01
CA GLY A 283 15.40 14.42 15.32
C GLY A 283 14.69 13.75 14.14
N VAL A 284 14.41 14.47 13.04
CA VAL A 284 13.73 13.87 11.87
C VAL A 284 14.64 12.88 11.17
N LEU A 285 15.90 13.21 10.94
CA LEU A 285 16.85 12.33 10.25
C LEU A 285 17.09 11.03 11.04
N GLU A 286 17.26 11.16 12.36
CA GLU A 286 17.50 10.06 13.28
C GLU A 286 16.29 9.12 13.41
N ILE A 287 15.08 9.68 13.55
CA ILE A 287 13.83 8.89 13.57
C ILE A 287 13.56 8.26 12.20
N THR A 288 13.92 8.92 11.10
CA THR A 288 13.83 8.34 9.75
C THR A 288 14.73 7.11 9.62
N HIS A 289 15.96 7.19 10.15
CA HIS A 289 16.89 6.06 10.18
C HIS A 289 16.34 4.90 11.02
N GLU A 290 15.93 5.15 12.28
CA GLU A 290 15.37 4.13 13.17
C GLU A 290 14.11 3.45 12.56
N MET A 291 13.26 4.21 11.88
CA MET A 291 12.09 3.69 11.18
C MET A 291 12.49 2.86 9.94
N LEU A 292 13.47 3.31 9.15
CA LEU A 292 13.97 2.59 7.98
C LEU A 292 14.58 1.23 8.39
N GLU A 293 15.54 1.24 9.31
CA GLU A 293 16.21 0.02 9.79
C GLU A 293 15.22 -1.00 10.34
N ARG A 294 14.25 -0.56 11.17
CA ARG A 294 13.21 -1.44 11.71
C ARG A 294 12.31 -2.01 10.63
N LEU A 295 11.88 -1.19 9.65
CA LEU A 295 11.00 -1.68 8.59
C LEU A 295 11.71 -2.71 7.71
N GLU A 296 12.96 -2.46 7.31
CA GLU A 296 13.75 -3.40 6.51
C GLU A 296 14.06 -4.69 7.29
N ALA A 297 14.50 -4.58 8.55
CA ALA A 297 14.73 -5.75 9.40
C ALA A 297 13.46 -6.59 9.61
N HIS A 298 12.27 -5.98 9.60
CA HIS A 298 10.99 -6.68 9.70
C HIS A 298 10.58 -7.39 8.41
N LEU A 299 10.79 -6.76 7.26
CA LEU A 299 10.52 -7.36 5.94
C LEU A 299 11.43 -8.58 5.74
N THR A 300 12.73 -8.45 6.02
CA THR A 300 13.68 -9.58 6.05
C THR A 300 13.22 -10.70 6.99
N ALA A 301 12.81 -10.36 8.22
CA ALA A 301 12.30 -11.34 9.18
C ALA A 301 11.00 -12.04 8.74
N THR A 302 10.18 -11.39 7.92
CA THR A 302 8.89 -11.93 7.44
C THR A 302 9.07 -13.06 6.42
N GLY A 303 10.18 -13.06 5.68
CA GLY A 303 10.55 -14.14 4.76
C GLY A 303 11.11 -15.39 5.46
N GLU A 304 11.52 -15.28 6.72
CA GLU A 304 12.41 -16.21 7.41
C GLU A 304 11.78 -16.82 8.67
N ILE A 305 12.30 -17.95 9.12
CA ILE A 305 11.83 -18.59 10.36
C ILE A 305 12.96 -19.30 11.09
N MET A 306 13.01 -19.15 12.42
CA MET A 306 14.00 -19.83 13.25
C MET A 306 13.53 -21.25 13.52
N VAL A 307 14.38 -22.22 13.20
CA VAL A 307 14.18 -23.64 13.48
C VAL A 307 15.18 -24.08 14.54
N THR A 308 14.66 -24.60 15.65
CA THR A 308 15.46 -25.23 16.71
C THR A 308 15.19 -26.73 16.72
N ALA A 309 16.22 -27.57 16.81
CA ALA A 309 16.02 -29.01 16.90
C ALA A 309 17.10 -29.73 17.71
N ASN A 310 16.73 -30.84 18.35
CA ASN A 310 17.64 -31.72 19.07
C ASN A 310 18.12 -32.86 18.17
N MET A 311 19.43 -33.00 18.03
CA MET A 311 20.08 -34.03 17.22
C MET A 311 21.08 -34.81 18.06
N ARG A 312 21.10 -36.14 17.89
CA ARG A 312 22.08 -37.01 18.57
C ARG A 312 23.42 -36.94 17.84
N GLY A 313 24.54 -36.80 18.57
CA GLY A 313 25.89 -36.76 18.02
C GLY A 313 26.97 -36.94 19.10
N ASN A 314 28.20 -37.20 18.70
CA ASN A 314 29.33 -37.38 19.61
C ASN A 314 30.12 -36.09 19.81
N SER A 315 30.13 -35.18 18.82
CA SER A 315 30.70 -33.84 18.92
C SER A 315 29.82 -32.78 18.24
N ALA A 316 30.11 -31.50 18.49
CA ALA A 316 29.39 -30.40 17.85
C ALA A 316 29.71 -30.29 16.35
N GLU A 317 30.95 -30.61 15.97
CA GLU A 317 31.46 -30.59 14.60
C GLU A 317 30.79 -31.67 13.75
N GLU A 318 30.61 -32.89 14.30
CA GLU A 318 29.88 -33.98 13.64
C GLU A 318 28.40 -33.65 13.40
N VAL A 319 27.80 -32.85 14.30
CA VAL A 319 26.44 -32.31 14.12
C VAL A 319 26.45 -31.21 13.05
N ALA A 320 27.46 -30.32 13.06
CA ALA A 320 27.62 -29.25 12.07
C ALA A 320 27.74 -29.79 10.66
N GLU A 321 28.63 -30.77 10.44
CA GLU A 321 28.85 -31.41 9.15
C GLU A 321 27.57 -32.06 8.62
N ARG A 322 26.84 -32.80 9.47
CA ARG A 322 25.57 -33.41 9.07
C ARG A 322 24.50 -32.38 8.73
N VAL A 323 24.41 -31.25 9.44
CA VAL A 323 23.47 -30.18 9.12
C VAL A 323 23.86 -29.45 7.83
N LEU A 324 25.13 -29.08 7.69
CA LEU A 324 25.68 -28.38 6.52
C LEU A 324 25.68 -29.24 5.24
N SER A 325 25.64 -30.57 5.36
CA SER A 325 25.42 -31.48 4.22
C SER A 325 24.04 -31.31 3.56
N GLN A 326 23.09 -30.61 4.21
CA GLN A 326 21.71 -30.47 3.75
C GLN A 326 21.47 -29.13 3.05
N THR A 327 20.87 -29.19 1.85
CA THR A 327 20.73 -28.03 0.95
C THR A 327 19.77 -26.93 1.39
N SER A 328 19.01 -27.11 2.48
CA SER A 328 18.14 -26.06 3.05
C SER A 328 18.33 -25.83 4.54
N LEU A 329 19.49 -26.21 5.10
CA LEU A 329 19.85 -25.98 6.51
C LEU A 329 21.18 -25.21 6.68
N CYS A 330 21.59 -24.44 5.67
CA CYS A 330 22.80 -23.62 5.74
C CYS A 330 22.73 -22.47 6.75
N GLY A 331 21.53 -21.94 7.05
CA GLY A 331 21.37 -20.74 7.87
C GLY A 331 21.80 -19.47 7.15
N LEU A 332 21.82 -18.35 7.89
CA LEU A 332 22.39 -17.08 7.41
C LEU A 332 23.92 -17.16 7.30
N GLN A 333 24.56 -17.83 8.27
CA GLN A 333 26.02 -17.96 8.38
C GLN A 333 26.48 -19.38 8.80
N GLY A 334 25.54 -20.32 8.94
CA GLY A 334 25.76 -21.63 9.56
C GLY A 334 24.75 -21.95 10.68
N PRO A 335 24.66 -23.21 11.13
CA PRO A 335 23.90 -23.60 12.30
C PRO A 335 24.64 -23.27 13.61
N THR A 336 23.96 -22.66 14.57
CA THR A 336 24.45 -22.56 15.95
C THR A 336 24.20 -23.88 16.67
N ILE A 337 25.23 -24.46 17.31
CA ILE A 337 25.16 -25.79 17.93
C ILE A 337 25.56 -25.71 19.41
N SER A 338 24.71 -26.21 20.29
CA SER A 338 24.90 -26.18 21.74
C SER A 338 24.66 -27.55 22.38
N PRO A 339 25.41 -27.97 23.42
CA PRO A 339 25.24 -29.28 24.05
C PRO A 339 23.91 -29.38 24.80
N VAL A 340 23.23 -30.52 24.68
CA VAL A 340 22.00 -30.84 25.41
C VAL A 340 22.31 -31.97 26.39
N TYR A 341 22.33 -31.61 27.66
CA TYR A 341 22.64 -32.50 28.76
C TYR A 341 21.46 -33.40 29.12
N ARG A 342 21.71 -34.70 29.28
CA ARG A 342 20.74 -35.67 29.75
C ARG A 342 21.30 -36.42 30.96
N SER A 343 20.45 -36.64 31.97
CA SER A 343 20.76 -37.56 33.06
C SER A 343 20.45 -38.99 32.65
N ARG A 344 21.41 -39.89 32.82
CA ARG A 344 21.28 -41.33 32.58
C ARG A 344 22.05 -42.07 33.67
N ASP A 345 21.39 -42.98 34.36
CA ASP A 345 21.98 -43.79 35.44
C ASP A 345 22.70 -42.95 36.52
N GLY A 346 22.14 -41.78 36.84
CA GLY A 346 22.67 -40.83 37.82
C GLY A 346 23.85 -39.97 37.34
N LYS A 347 24.31 -40.13 36.09
CA LYS A 347 25.37 -39.33 35.48
C LYS A 347 24.79 -38.40 34.42
N VAL A 348 25.32 -37.17 34.36
CA VAL A 348 24.98 -36.20 33.33
C VAL A 348 25.97 -36.35 32.17
N ALA A 349 25.45 -36.51 30.95
CA ALA A 349 26.25 -36.62 29.74
C ALA A 349 25.64 -35.80 28.59
N VAL A 350 26.47 -35.42 27.62
CA VAL A 350 26.03 -34.85 26.35
C VAL A 350 25.83 -36.01 25.37
N GLU A 351 24.58 -36.40 25.15
CA GLU A 351 24.21 -37.35 24.07
C GLU A 351 23.58 -36.62 22.86
N TYR A 352 23.16 -35.37 23.05
CA TYR A 352 22.41 -34.56 22.08
C TYR A 352 23.00 -33.15 21.98
N TYR A 353 22.69 -32.49 20.86
CA TYR A 353 22.97 -31.09 20.61
C TYR A 353 21.71 -30.39 20.11
N ALA A 354 21.50 -29.16 20.55
CA ALA A 354 20.49 -28.26 20.02
C ALA A 354 21.10 -27.49 18.85
N ILE A 355 20.45 -27.57 17.70
CA ILE A 355 20.75 -26.80 16.48
C ILE A 355 19.79 -25.64 16.44
N ASN A 356 20.28 -24.42 16.22
CA ASN A 356 19.46 -23.27 15.81
C ASN A 356 19.89 -22.84 14.41
N VAL A 357 18.94 -22.76 13.49
CA VAL A 357 19.17 -22.35 12.11
C VAL A 357 17.98 -21.51 11.62
N VAL A 358 18.25 -20.42 10.91
CA VAL A 358 17.21 -19.62 10.24
C VAL A 358 17.02 -20.20 8.84
N VAL A 359 15.78 -20.42 8.42
CA VAL A 359 15.46 -20.95 7.08
C VAL A 359 14.33 -20.15 6.42
N PRO A 360 14.33 -20.01 5.09
CA PRO A 360 13.25 -19.33 4.40
C PRO A 360 11.92 -20.02 4.65
N GLN A 361 10.87 -19.26 4.99
CA GLN A 361 9.56 -19.81 5.34
C GLN A 361 8.99 -20.69 4.22
N LYS A 362 9.25 -20.34 2.95
CA LYS A 362 8.87 -21.11 1.75
C LYS A 362 9.55 -22.49 1.68
N SER A 363 10.72 -22.65 2.32
CA SER A 363 11.50 -23.89 2.37
C SER A 363 11.30 -24.71 3.65
N LEU A 364 10.52 -24.22 4.63
CA LEU A 364 10.37 -24.83 5.96
C LEU A 364 10.04 -26.33 5.92
N TYR A 365 9.08 -26.76 5.10
CA TYR A 365 8.68 -28.18 5.05
C TYR A 365 9.81 -29.10 4.54
N LYS A 366 10.52 -28.66 3.48
CA LYS A 366 11.72 -29.34 2.95
C LYS A 366 12.84 -29.39 4.01
N SER A 367 13.04 -28.28 4.72
CA SER A 367 14.04 -28.15 5.79
C SER A 367 13.75 -29.12 6.93
N ILE A 368 12.48 -29.27 7.35
CA ILE A 368 12.05 -30.25 8.36
C ILE A 368 12.28 -31.69 7.87
N GLN A 369 12.02 -32.00 6.60
CA GLN A 369 12.28 -33.33 6.03
C GLN A 369 13.78 -33.67 6.05
N GLN A 370 14.63 -32.74 5.61
CA GLN A 370 16.10 -32.89 5.65
C GLN A 370 16.62 -33.01 7.08
N LEU A 371 16.12 -32.19 8.00
CA LEU A 371 16.55 -32.22 9.39
C LEU A 371 16.16 -33.54 10.08
N ARG A 372 15.02 -34.13 9.71
CA ARG A 372 14.62 -35.46 10.19
C ARG A 372 15.45 -36.59 9.59
N SER A 373 15.84 -36.53 8.31
CA SER A 373 16.62 -37.61 7.66
C SER A 373 18.02 -37.77 8.26
N ILE A 374 18.61 -36.68 8.76
CA ILE A 374 19.91 -36.71 9.48
C ILE A 374 19.79 -37.09 10.98
N GLY A 375 18.58 -37.31 11.50
CA GLY A 375 18.33 -37.71 12.89
C GLY A 375 17.98 -36.57 13.85
N GLY A 376 17.58 -35.40 13.34
CA GLY A 376 17.03 -34.31 14.12
C GLY A 376 15.59 -34.56 14.58
N SER A 377 15.29 -34.12 15.80
CA SER A 377 14.05 -34.44 16.54
C SER A 377 13.64 -33.25 17.43
N GLY A 378 12.40 -33.25 17.94
CA GLY A 378 11.90 -32.16 18.80
C GLY A 378 11.96 -30.79 18.13
N VAL A 379 11.61 -30.72 16.84
CA VAL A 379 11.76 -29.53 16.00
C VAL A 379 10.77 -28.45 16.41
N LEU A 380 11.29 -27.35 16.96
CA LEU A 380 10.56 -26.13 17.27
C LEU A 380 10.73 -25.13 16.12
N VAL A 381 9.69 -24.32 15.89
CA VAL A 381 9.64 -23.34 14.80
C VAL A 381 9.11 -22.04 15.37
N THR A 382 9.89 -20.96 15.23
CA THR A 382 9.64 -19.67 15.88
C THR A 382 9.73 -18.54 14.85
N LYS A 383 8.70 -17.69 14.80
CA LYS A 383 8.70 -16.49 13.96
C LYS A 383 9.64 -15.42 14.52
N LEU A 384 10.28 -14.69 13.64
CA LEU A 384 11.16 -13.58 13.98
C LEU A 384 10.41 -12.25 13.84
N THR A 385 10.72 -11.29 14.71
CA THR A 385 10.19 -9.91 14.60
C THR A 385 11.08 -9.06 13.72
N TYR A 386 12.39 -9.19 13.89
CA TYR A 386 13.43 -8.45 13.18
C TYR A 386 14.61 -9.38 12.89
N ILE A 387 15.25 -9.18 11.75
CA ILE A 387 16.60 -9.63 11.43
C ILE A 387 17.35 -8.37 10.99
N PHE A 388 18.16 -7.81 11.90
CA PHE A 388 19.10 -6.76 11.54
C PHE A 388 20.35 -7.42 10.95
N ASP A 389 20.74 -6.96 9.77
CA ASP A 389 21.96 -7.37 9.06
C ASP A 389 22.84 -6.12 8.85
N GLU A 390 23.73 -6.12 7.85
CA GLU A 390 24.44 -4.90 7.45
C GLU A 390 23.50 -3.74 7.06
N GLU A 391 23.93 -2.51 7.37
CA GLU A 391 23.22 -1.26 7.07
C GLU A 391 22.86 -1.18 5.59
N THR A 392 21.57 -0.95 5.31
CA THR A 392 21.03 -1.17 3.97
C THR A 392 21.52 -0.14 2.96
N PRO A 393 21.60 -0.50 1.66
CA PRO A 393 21.90 0.46 0.60
C PRO A 393 20.92 1.64 0.53
N ARG A 394 19.69 1.50 1.06
CA ARG A 394 18.68 2.57 1.07
C ARG A 394 19.11 3.75 1.91
N TRP A 395 19.68 3.53 3.09
CA TRP A 395 20.13 4.63 3.95
C TRP A 395 21.24 5.44 3.30
N ARG A 396 22.26 4.76 2.75
CA ARG A 396 23.36 5.42 2.02
C ARG A 396 22.89 6.15 0.76
N LYS A 397 21.92 5.58 0.04
CA LYS A 397 21.26 6.22 -1.11
C LYS A 397 20.51 7.48 -0.68
N LEU A 398 19.76 7.42 0.42
CA LEU A 398 19.05 8.56 1.00
C LEU A 398 20.01 9.70 1.38
N LEU A 399 21.10 9.40 2.10
CA LEU A 399 22.11 10.42 2.44
C LEU A 399 22.71 11.08 1.19
N SER A 400 23.03 10.29 0.15
CA SER A 400 23.49 10.78 -1.15
C SER A 400 22.46 11.68 -1.87
N GLU A 401 21.18 11.30 -1.86
CA GLU A 401 20.07 12.11 -2.40
C GLU A 401 19.75 13.39 -1.62
N LEU A 402 20.24 13.49 -0.38
CA LEU A 402 20.19 14.68 0.47
C LEU A 402 21.48 15.51 0.38
N GLY A 403 22.60 14.92 -0.04
CA GLY A 403 23.92 15.55 0.01
C GLY A 403 24.46 15.70 1.44
N LEU A 404 24.25 14.66 2.27
CA LEU A 404 24.71 14.57 3.66
C LEU A 404 25.88 13.58 3.82
#